data_AF-A0A4Z0A5D3-F1
#
_entry.id   AF-A0A4Z0A5D3-F1
#
_cell.length_a   1.000
_cell.length_b   1.000
_cell.length_c   1.000
_cell.angle_alpha   90.00
_cell.angle_beta   90.00
_cell.angle_gamma   90.00
#
_symmetry.space_group_name_H-M   'P 1'
#
loop_
_entity.id
_entity.type
_entity.pdbx_description
1 polymer ?
#
loop_
_entity_poly.entity_id
_entity_poly.type
_entity_poly.pdbx_seq_one_letter_code
_entity_poly.pdbx_strand_id
1 'polypeptide(L)'
;MHDVLDMMPESIKQNKAKTILQHFSEVWRCLKANIPWKVPGMPTVIESIILRYIKSQADWWTSVAHYNREQAEQEHQHGYLKDGPYVSAEEAVAIYTATVHWLESRKLLSPSHLCRTNTKLLVLALEKLKEAYSVKGRLNQSQREELALIEQAYDNPHECLSRIKRLLLTQRAFKESGVEFFDTYNKLIPCYDIEPVEKITDAYLDQFLFFEADKRGLFPAWIKPADTEWHRSRLCSGF
;
A
#
# COMPACT_ATOMS: atom_id res chain seq x y z
N MET A 1 21.35 14.64 -27.95
CA MET A 1 21.71 15.10 -29.32
C MET A 1 23.21 15.28 -29.47
N HIS A 2 23.89 15.99 -28.56
CA HIS A 2 25.35 16.11 -28.54
C HIS A 2 26.05 14.73 -28.53
N ASP A 3 25.65 13.83 -27.63
CA ASP A 3 26.21 12.46 -27.55
C ASP A 3 26.13 11.63 -28.85
N VAL A 4 25.12 11.87 -29.70
CA VAL A 4 24.95 11.15 -30.98
C VAL A 4 25.71 11.87 -32.10
N LEU A 5 25.74 13.20 -32.09
CA LEU A 5 26.40 14.01 -33.09
C LEU A 5 27.93 14.02 -32.92
N ASP A 6 28.43 13.83 -31.71
CA ASP A 6 29.88 13.81 -31.42
C ASP A 6 30.54 12.48 -31.81
N MET A 7 29.76 11.40 -31.89
CA MET A 7 30.24 10.05 -32.23
C MET A 7 30.16 9.72 -33.73
N MET A 8 29.60 10.60 -34.57
CA MET A 8 29.49 10.37 -36.01
C MET A 8 30.54 11.17 -36.81
N PRO A 9 31.05 10.65 -37.94
CA PRO A 9 31.89 11.41 -38.86
C PRO A 9 31.15 12.64 -39.40
N GLU A 10 31.81 13.78 -39.51
CA GLU A 10 31.22 15.09 -39.90
C GLU A 10 30.46 15.06 -41.23
N SER A 11 30.84 14.19 -42.16
CA SER A 11 30.20 14.01 -43.47
C SER A 11 28.81 13.35 -43.42
N ILE A 12 28.39 12.75 -42.29
CA ILE A 12 27.14 11.96 -42.17
C ILE A 12 26.16 12.55 -41.14
N LYS A 13 26.59 13.57 -40.37
CA LYS A 13 25.88 14.11 -39.18
C LYS A 13 24.43 14.55 -39.44
N GLN A 14 24.19 15.41 -40.44
CA GLN A 14 22.87 16.03 -40.62
C GLN A 14 21.81 15.07 -41.19
N ASN A 15 22.17 14.18 -42.11
CA ASN A 15 21.20 13.32 -42.79
C ASN A 15 20.66 12.19 -41.89
N LYS A 16 21.47 11.66 -40.97
CA LYS A 16 21.06 10.54 -40.09
C LYS A 16 20.46 10.99 -38.75
N ALA A 17 20.72 12.23 -38.31
CA ALA A 17 20.19 12.75 -37.06
C ALA A 17 18.65 12.72 -37.00
N LYS A 18 17.97 13.09 -38.10
CA LYS A 18 16.51 13.08 -38.19
C LYS A 18 15.92 11.67 -38.06
N THR A 19 16.53 10.68 -38.70
CA THR A 19 16.11 9.27 -38.62
C THR A 19 16.31 8.71 -37.22
N ILE A 20 17.41 9.05 -36.54
CA ILE A 20 17.64 8.64 -35.15
C ILE A 20 16.57 9.23 -34.22
N LEU A 21 16.17 10.50 -34.41
CA LEU A 21 15.08 11.12 -33.66
C LEU A 21 13.70 10.47 -33.92
N GLN A 22 13.47 9.98 -35.15
CA GLN A 22 12.27 9.19 -35.44
C GLN A 22 12.29 7.88 -34.65
N HIS A 23 13.44 7.19 -34.58
CA HIS A 23 13.58 6.00 -33.74
C HIS A 23 13.33 6.31 -32.26
N PHE A 24 13.85 7.41 -31.70
CA PHE A 24 13.53 7.84 -30.34
C PHE A 24 12.02 7.94 -30.08
N SER A 25 11.30 8.60 -31.00
CA SER A 25 9.85 8.77 -30.88
C SER A 25 9.10 7.44 -30.96
N GLU A 26 9.58 6.52 -31.82
CA GLU A 26 8.99 5.20 -31.96
C GLU A 26 9.26 4.31 -30.75
N VAL A 27 10.47 4.30 -30.21
CA VAL A 27 10.80 3.53 -29.00
C VAL A 27 9.94 4.00 -27.83
N TRP A 28 9.71 5.31 -27.71
CA TRP A 28 8.84 5.85 -26.68
C TRP A 28 7.37 5.39 -26.84
N ARG A 29 6.88 5.32 -28.08
CA ARG A 29 5.56 4.73 -28.36
C ARG A 29 5.50 3.25 -28.02
N CYS A 30 6.48 2.47 -28.45
CA CYS A 30 6.58 1.05 -28.14
C CYS A 30 6.61 0.81 -26.63
N LEU A 31 7.39 1.62 -25.88
CA LEU A 31 7.46 1.56 -24.42
C LEU A 31 6.08 1.78 -23.80
N LYS A 32 5.37 2.85 -24.21
CA LYS A 32 4.03 3.17 -23.70
C LYS A 32 2.99 2.10 -24.04
N ALA A 33 3.15 1.42 -25.16
CA ALA A 33 2.28 0.33 -25.59
C ALA A 33 2.67 -1.04 -25.02
N ASN A 34 3.75 -1.12 -24.22
CA ASN A 34 4.34 -2.37 -23.74
C ASN A 34 4.69 -3.36 -24.87
N ILE A 35 5.21 -2.84 -25.99
CA ILE A 35 5.62 -3.62 -27.16
C ILE A 35 7.15 -3.68 -27.19
N PRO A 36 7.76 -4.87 -27.37
CA PRO A 36 9.21 -4.97 -27.50
C PRO A 36 9.70 -4.25 -28.76
N TRP A 37 10.58 -3.28 -28.58
CA TRP A 37 11.20 -2.56 -29.70
C TRP A 37 12.53 -3.21 -30.09
N LYS A 38 12.67 -3.57 -31.37
CA LYS A 38 13.92 -4.08 -31.95
C LYS A 38 13.99 -3.73 -33.43
N VAL A 39 15.07 -3.07 -33.85
CA VAL A 39 15.28 -2.69 -35.26
C VAL A 39 16.39 -3.54 -35.87
N PRO A 40 16.09 -4.36 -36.91
CA PRO A 40 17.11 -5.14 -37.61
C PRO A 40 18.18 -4.24 -38.24
N GLY A 41 19.47 -4.57 -38.01
CA GLY A 41 20.60 -3.84 -38.61
C GLY A 41 20.96 -2.50 -37.96
N MET A 42 20.37 -2.16 -36.80
CA MET A 42 20.75 -0.96 -36.06
C MET A 42 22.14 -1.14 -35.38
N PRO A 43 23.02 -0.12 -35.43
CA PRO A 43 24.26 -0.14 -34.66
C PRO A 43 23.98 -0.17 -33.16
N THR A 44 24.62 -1.11 -32.45
CA THR A 44 24.44 -1.34 -31.00
C THR A 44 24.72 -0.10 -30.14
N VAL A 45 25.65 0.75 -30.58
CA VAL A 45 25.97 2.01 -29.89
C VAL A 45 24.78 2.98 -29.92
N ILE A 46 24.10 3.08 -31.07
CA ILE A 46 22.92 3.95 -31.22
C ILE A 46 21.75 3.39 -30.42
N GLU A 47 21.52 2.08 -30.50
CA GLU A 47 20.50 1.38 -29.73
C GLU A 47 20.68 1.62 -28.21
N SER A 48 21.91 1.50 -27.71
CA SER A 48 22.22 1.71 -26.29
C SER A 48 22.02 3.16 -25.83
N ILE A 49 22.31 4.14 -26.68
CA ILE A 49 22.04 5.55 -26.39
C ILE A 49 20.53 5.80 -26.34
N ILE A 50 19.79 5.24 -27.30
CA ILE A 50 18.33 5.35 -27.36
C ILE A 50 17.70 4.77 -26.08
N LEU A 51 18.05 3.53 -25.73
CA LEU A 51 17.51 2.86 -24.55
C LEU A 51 17.84 3.60 -23.25
N ARG A 52 19.05 4.16 -23.12
CA ARG A 52 19.46 4.93 -21.95
C ARG A 52 18.62 6.20 -21.76
N TYR A 53 18.41 6.95 -22.83
CA TYR A 53 17.63 8.18 -22.76
C TYR A 53 16.14 7.88 -22.58
N ILE A 54 15.60 6.85 -23.26
CA ILE A 54 14.22 6.40 -23.07
C ILE A 54 13.97 5.95 -21.63
N LYS A 55 14.93 5.24 -21.02
CA LYS A 55 14.87 4.90 -19.59
C LYS A 55 14.83 6.16 -18.72
N SER A 56 15.75 7.10 -18.93
CA SER A 56 15.77 8.38 -18.21
C SER A 56 14.46 9.17 -18.36
N GLN A 57 13.91 9.20 -19.59
CA GLN A 57 12.63 9.84 -19.87
C GLN A 57 11.46 9.10 -19.19
N ALA A 58 11.47 7.78 -19.14
CA ALA A 58 10.47 6.97 -18.44
C ALA A 58 10.52 7.19 -16.93
N ASP A 59 11.72 7.23 -16.34
CA ASP A 59 11.94 7.50 -14.92
C ASP A 59 11.43 8.90 -14.56
N TRP A 60 11.75 9.91 -15.38
CA TRP A 60 11.23 11.27 -15.21
C TRP A 60 9.70 11.33 -15.32
N TRP A 61 9.12 10.70 -16.35
CA TRP A 61 7.66 10.71 -16.56
C TRP A 61 6.91 10.04 -15.41
N THR A 62 7.48 8.95 -14.88
CA THR A 62 6.95 8.25 -13.70
C THR A 62 7.06 9.13 -12.45
N SER A 63 8.20 9.77 -12.22
CA SER A 63 8.39 10.71 -11.10
C SER A 63 7.40 11.88 -11.14
N VAL A 64 7.17 12.48 -12.30
CA VAL A 64 6.17 13.56 -12.47
C VAL A 64 4.76 13.04 -12.20
N ALA A 65 4.42 11.83 -12.64
CA ALA A 65 3.12 11.24 -12.36
C ALA A 65 2.90 10.96 -10.86
N HIS A 66 3.94 10.57 -10.13
CA HIS A 66 3.88 10.46 -8.66
C HIS A 66 3.69 11.82 -7.99
N TYR A 67 4.49 12.82 -8.37
CA TYR A 67 4.38 14.17 -7.82
C TYR A 67 2.99 14.79 -8.04
N ASN A 68 2.44 14.68 -9.24
CA ASN A 68 1.10 15.22 -9.53
C ASN A 68 0.01 14.53 -8.71
N ARG A 69 0.15 13.23 -8.41
CA ARG A 69 -0.81 12.51 -7.54
C ARG A 69 -0.68 12.96 -6.09
N GLU A 70 0.54 13.11 -5.61
CA GLU A 70 0.79 13.61 -4.26
C GLU A 70 0.22 15.02 -4.09
N GLN A 71 0.45 15.92 -5.06
CA GLN A 71 -0.15 17.25 -5.07
C GLN A 71 -1.68 17.20 -5.06
N ALA A 72 -2.30 16.35 -5.88
CA ALA A 72 -3.75 16.21 -5.88
C ALA A 72 -4.32 15.73 -4.52
N GLU A 73 -3.64 14.80 -3.85
CA GLU A 73 -4.05 14.36 -2.50
C GLU A 73 -3.83 15.47 -1.46
N GLN A 74 -2.71 16.20 -1.53
CA GLN A 74 -2.44 17.35 -0.65
C GLN A 74 -3.48 18.46 -0.83
N GLU A 75 -3.85 18.77 -2.07
CA GLU A 75 -4.90 19.73 -2.41
C GLU A 75 -6.27 19.27 -1.89
N HIS A 76 -6.58 17.97 -1.99
CA HIS A 76 -7.82 17.42 -1.46
C HIS A 76 -7.90 17.56 0.07
N GLN A 77 -6.83 17.23 0.80
CA GLN A 77 -6.77 17.40 2.26
C GLN A 77 -6.81 18.88 2.66
N HIS A 78 -6.14 19.76 1.91
CA HIS A 78 -6.21 21.21 2.13
C HIS A 78 -7.62 21.76 1.89
N GLY A 79 -8.30 21.27 0.85
CA GLY A 79 -9.70 21.58 0.57
C GLY A 79 -10.62 21.22 1.73
N TYR A 80 -10.48 20.02 2.29
CA TYR A 80 -11.26 19.61 3.47
C TYR A 80 -11.07 20.53 4.68
N LEU A 81 -9.83 20.95 4.97
CA LEU A 81 -9.56 21.88 6.07
C LEU A 81 -10.13 23.28 5.84
N LYS A 82 -10.18 23.71 4.56
CA LYS A 82 -10.66 25.03 4.17
C LYS A 82 -12.19 25.10 4.11
N ASP A 83 -12.80 24.13 3.46
CA ASP A 83 -14.23 24.10 3.16
C ASP A 83 -15.04 23.45 4.30
N GLY A 84 -14.37 22.71 5.18
CA GLY A 84 -14.96 22.04 6.34
C GLY A 84 -15.44 20.61 6.03
N PRO A 85 -16.08 19.95 7.02
CA PRO A 85 -16.56 18.58 6.85
C PRO A 85 -17.61 18.47 5.75
N TYR A 86 -17.46 17.50 4.85
CA TYR A 86 -18.46 17.22 3.81
C TYR A 86 -19.79 16.69 4.36
N VAL A 87 -19.80 16.19 5.60
CA VAL A 87 -21.01 15.69 6.28
C VAL A 87 -21.55 16.78 7.17
N SER A 88 -22.83 17.14 6.95
CA SER A 88 -23.50 18.14 7.79
C SER A 88 -23.73 17.62 9.21
N ALA A 89 -23.87 18.53 10.18
CA ALA A 89 -24.14 18.15 11.57
C ALA A 89 -25.46 17.34 11.71
N GLU A 90 -26.48 17.67 10.92
CA GLU A 90 -27.77 16.97 10.92
C GLU A 90 -27.63 15.55 10.40
N GLU A 91 -26.91 15.35 9.28
CA GLU A 91 -26.62 14.01 8.75
C GLU A 91 -25.77 13.19 9.72
N ALA A 92 -24.76 13.81 10.36
CA ALA A 92 -23.93 13.14 11.35
C ALA A 92 -24.74 12.64 12.55
N VAL A 93 -25.67 13.46 13.06
CA VAL A 93 -26.58 13.06 14.14
C VAL A 93 -27.50 11.92 13.67
N ALA A 94 -28.05 12.01 12.46
CA ALA A 94 -28.91 10.95 11.92
C ALA A 94 -28.17 9.60 11.80
N ILE A 95 -26.94 9.60 11.28
CA ILE A 95 -26.08 8.41 11.17
C ILE A 95 -25.78 7.84 12.56
N TYR A 96 -25.41 8.70 13.51
CA TYR A 96 -25.11 8.30 14.88
C TYR A 96 -26.34 7.68 15.57
N THR A 97 -27.49 8.34 15.52
CA THR A 97 -28.74 7.87 16.11
C THR A 97 -29.19 6.55 15.50
N ALA A 98 -29.10 6.39 14.17
CA ALA A 98 -29.40 5.13 13.51
C ALA A 98 -28.47 3.99 13.99
N THR A 99 -27.18 4.29 14.16
CA THR A 99 -26.19 3.33 14.66
C THR A 99 -26.49 2.93 16.12
N VAL A 100 -26.82 3.89 16.99
CA VAL A 100 -27.19 3.62 18.38
C VAL A 100 -28.42 2.72 18.45
N HIS A 101 -29.50 3.06 17.75
CA HIS A 101 -30.72 2.26 17.73
C HIS A 101 -30.46 0.84 17.19
N TRP A 102 -29.61 0.70 16.17
CA TRP A 102 -29.21 -0.61 15.67
C TRP A 102 -28.49 -1.43 16.75
N LEU A 103 -27.49 -0.86 17.42
CA LEU A 103 -26.71 -1.55 18.45
C LEU A 103 -27.55 -1.92 19.68
N GLU A 104 -28.45 -1.02 20.11
CA GLU A 104 -29.40 -1.26 21.20
C GLU A 104 -30.35 -2.40 20.88
N SER A 105 -30.88 -2.46 19.65
CA SER A 105 -31.77 -3.54 19.21
C SER A 105 -31.09 -4.91 19.27
N ARG A 106 -29.77 -4.95 19.08
CA ARG A 106 -28.93 -6.16 19.14
C ARG A 106 -28.46 -6.49 20.56
N LYS A 107 -28.79 -5.66 21.56
CA LYS A 107 -28.37 -5.82 22.97
C LYS A 107 -26.85 -6.01 23.13
N LEU A 108 -26.08 -5.35 22.27
CA LEU A 108 -24.62 -5.43 22.35
C LEU A 108 -24.14 -4.71 23.61
N LEU A 109 -23.65 -5.48 24.58
CA LEU A 109 -23.06 -4.94 25.80
C LEU A 109 -21.80 -4.14 25.45
N SER A 110 -21.63 -2.99 26.11
CA SER A 110 -20.39 -2.21 26.03
C SER A 110 -19.17 -3.09 26.30
N PRO A 111 -18.01 -2.86 25.66
CA PRO A 111 -16.80 -3.63 25.91
C PRO A 111 -16.45 -3.68 27.40
N SER A 112 -16.82 -4.78 28.08
CA SER A 112 -16.32 -5.10 29.41
C SER A 112 -14.80 -5.16 29.33
N HIS A 113 -14.15 -4.33 30.15
CA HIS A 113 -12.73 -4.29 30.55
C HIS A 113 -11.88 -5.35 29.86
N LEU A 114 -10.81 -4.93 29.16
CA LEU A 114 -9.72 -5.71 28.51
C LEU A 114 -9.24 -6.95 29.32
N CYS A 115 -10.13 -7.91 29.56
CA CYS A 115 -10.05 -8.93 30.61
C CYS A 115 -10.04 -10.29 29.95
N ARG A 116 -8.96 -10.53 29.22
CA ARG A 116 -8.02 -11.63 29.44
C ARG A 116 -6.89 -11.40 28.46
N THR A 117 -5.69 -11.23 29.00
CA THR A 117 -4.44 -11.15 28.25
C THR A 117 -4.27 -12.46 27.48
N ASN A 118 -4.77 -12.52 26.24
CA ASN A 118 -4.74 -13.73 25.43
C ASN A 118 -3.43 -13.76 24.65
N THR A 119 -2.43 -14.45 25.20
CA THR A 119 -1.17 -14.78 24.50
C THR A 119 -1.42 -15.45 23.15
N LYS A 120 -2.52 -16.20 23.02
CA LYS A 120 -2.96 -16.81 21.74
C LYS A 120 -3.19 -15.78 20.63
N LEU A 121 -3.82 -14.64 20.93
CA LEU A 121 -4.07 -13.58 19.95
C LEU A 121 -2.76 -12.91 19.53
N LEU A 122 -1.80 -12.79 20.46
CA LEU A 122 -0.48 -12.29 20.13
C LEU A 122 0.26 -13.25 19.18
N VAL A 123 0.20 -14.56 19.44
CA VAL A 123 0.84 -15.55 18.54
C VAL A 123 0.27 -15.45 17.12
N LEU A 124 -1.06 -15.40 16.96
CA LEU A 124 -1.70 -15.24 15.64
C LEU A 124 -1.27 -13.95 14.93
N ALA A 125 -1.18 -12.83 15.69
CA ALA A 125 -0.73 -11.56 15.14
C ALA A 125 0.74 -11.62 14.67
N LEU A 126 1.62 -12.24 15.45
CA LEU A 126 3.04 -12.38 15.13
C LEU A 126 3.27 -13.34 13.95
N GLU A 127 2.47 -14.42 13.83
CA GLU A 127 2.50 -15.33 12.68
C GLU A 127 2.16 -14.59 11.39
N LYS A 128 1.05 -13.83 11.37
CA LYS A 128 0.63 -13.01 10.22
C LYS A 128 1.70 -12.02 9.77
N LEU A 129 2.41 -11.39 10.71
CA LEU A 129 3.51 -10.47 10.39
C LEU A 129 4.74 -11.21 9.84
N LYS A 130 5.07 -12.38 10.39
CA LYS A 130 6.20 -13.19 9.95
C LYS A 130 6.00 -13.75 8.53
N GLU A 131 4.79 -14.15 8.18
CA GLU A 131 4.44 -14.67 6.85
C GLU A 131 4.76 -13.70 5.72
N ALA A 132 4.59 -12.39 5.95
CA ALA A 132 4.89 -11.34 4.96
C ALA A 132 6.37 -11.31 4.50
N TYR A 133 7.27 -11.90 5.29
CA TYR A 133 8.70 -11.94 5.01
C TYR A 133 9.21 -13.33 4.61
N SER A 134 8.39 -14.38 4.69
CA SER A 134 8.83 -15.77 4.45
C SER A 134 9.31 -16.03 3.01
N VAL A 135 8.87 -15.22 2.04
CA VAL A 135 9.18 -15.39 0.61
C VAL A 135 10.31 -14.45 0.14
N LYS A 136 10.71 -13.46 0.95
CA LYS A 136 11.68 -12.45 0.54
C LYS A 136 13.12 -12.92 0.70
N GLY A 137 13.88 -12.94 -0.40
CA GLY A 137 15.30 -13.33 -0.40
C GLY A 137 16.26 -12.29 0.16
N ARG A 138 15.92 -10.99 0.11
CA ARG A 138 16.75 -9.90 0.65
C ARG A 138 15.88 -8.96 1.49
N LEU A 139 16.33 -8.70 2.72
CA LEU A 139 15.64 -7.88 3.71
C LEU A 139 16.36 -6.55 3.93
N ASN A 140 15.58 -5.47 3.99
CA ASN A 140 16.03 -4.13 4.35
C ASN A 140 16.25 -3.99 5.86
N GLN A 141 16.84 -2.87 6.29
CA GLN A 141 17.14 -2.63 7.71
C GLN A 141 15.87 -2.63 8.58
N SER A 142 14.84 -1.88 8.19
CA SER A 142 13.55 -1.83 8.92
C SER A 142 12.88 -3.21 9.04
N GLN A 143 12.99 -4.04 8.00
CA GLN A 143 12.43 -5.39 7.96
C GLN A 143 13.19 -6.34 8.90
N ARG A 144 14.52 -6.18 9.04
CA ARG A 144 15.31 -6.94 10.02
C ARG A 144 14.97 -6.53 11.45
N GLU A 145 14.79 -5.23 11.68
CA GLU A 145 14.34 -4.71 12.97
C GLU A 145 12.93 -5.24 13.33
N GLU A 146 12.02 -5.30 12.36
CA GLU A 146 10.69 -5.90 12.53
C GLU A 146 10.79 -7.38 12.93
N LEU A 147 11.60 -8.18 12.23
CA LEU A 147 11.79 -9.59 12.58
C LEU A 147 12.44 -9.76 13.96
N ALA A 148 13.42 -8.94 14.32
CA ALA A 148 14.02 -8.97 15.65
C ALA A 148 13.01 -8.65 16.75
N LEU A 149 12.11 -7.68 16.52
CA LEU A 149 11.04 -7.34 17.47
C LEU A 149 10.00 -8.45 17.58
N ILE A 150 9.71 -9.15 16.47
CA ILE A 150 8.82 -10.32 16.46
C ILE A 150 9.44 -11.46 17.26
N GLU A 151 10.72 -11.79 17.05
CA GLU A 151 11.44 -12.81 17.81
C GLU A 151 11.46 -12.48 19.31
N GLN A 152 11.79 -11.24 19.67
CA GLN A 152 11.74 -10.77 21.06
C GLN A 152 10.33 -10.92 21.67
N ALA A 153 9.28 -10.68 20.88
CA ALA A 153 7.90 -10.83 21.33
C ALA A 153 7.51 -12.31 21.56
N TYR A 154 8.10 -13.25 20.82
CA TYR A 154 7.95 -14.69 21.08
C TYR A 154 8.67 -15.13 22.36
N ASP A 155 9.87 -14.62 22.61
CA ASP A 155 10.65 -14.95 23.80
C ASP A 155 9.99 -14.41 25.08
N ASN A 156 9.46 -13.17 25.04
CA ASN A 156 8.89 -12.49 26.20
C ASN A 156 7.48 -11.93 25.92
N PRO A 157 6.45 -12.79 25.78
CA PRO A 157 5.11 -12.35 25.38
C PRO A 157 4.42 -11.45 26.41
N HIS A 158 4.70 -11.63 27.71
CA HIS A 158 4.10 -10.81 28.77
C HIS A 158 4.61 -9.37 28.76
N GLU A 159 5.90 -9.17 28.49
CA GLU A 159 6.50 -7.85 28.35
C GLU A 159 5.95 -7.16 27.10
N CYS A 160 5.90 -7.87 25.98
CA CYS A 160 5.33 -7.35 24.73
C CYS A 160 3.86 -6.91 24.92
N LEU A 161 3.03 -7.73 25.57
CA LEU A 161 1.62 -7.37 25.87
C LEU A 161 1.51 -6.16 26.80
N SER A 162 2.41 -6.03 27.76
CA SER A 162 2.45 -4.86 28.64
C SER A 162 2.83 -3.60 27.87
N ARG A 163 3.78 -3.70 26.92
CA ARG A 163 4.15 -2.63 26.00
C ARG A 163 2.95 -2.23 25.12
N ILE A 164 2.30 -3.18 24.46
CA ILE A 164 1.11 -2.95 23.61
C ILE A 164 0.02 -2.23 24.40
N LYS A 165 -0.33 -2.71 25.59
CA LYS A 165 -1.35 -2.06 26.45
C LYS A 165 -0.96 -0.63 26.81
N ARG A 166 0.30 -0.39 27.14
CA ARG A 166 0.79 0.96 27.42
C ARG A 166 0.60 1.86 26.20
N LEU A 167 1.01 1.42 25.01
CA LEU A 167 0.86 2.19 23.77
C LEU A 167 -0.62 2.52 23.47
N LEU A 168 -1.53 1.55 23.60
CA LEU A 168 -2.97 1.78 23.41
C LEU A 168 -3.54 2.83 24.37
N LEU A 169 -3.05 2.86 25.62
CA LEU A 169 -3.53 3.81 26.62
C LEU A 169 -2.92 5.21 26.44
N THR A 170 -1.62 5.30 26.16
CA THR A 170 -0.86 6.57 26.25
C THR A 170 -0.60 7.24 24.91
N GLN A 171 -0.43 6.47 23.83
CA GLN A 171 0.01 7.03 22.55
C GLN A 171 -1.18 7.59 21.76
N ARG A 172 -1.06 8.85 21.32
CA ARG A 172 -2.04 9.54 20.45
C ARG A 172 -1.39 10.25 19.26
N ALA A 173 -0.07 10.33 19.24
CA ALA A 173 0.73 10.81 18.12
C ALA A 173 1.64 9.66 17.66
N PHE A 174 1.70 9.43 16.36
CA PHE A 174 2.39 8.31 15.71
C PHE A 174 3.46 8.84 14.76
N LYS A 175 4.39 7.98 14.35
CA LYS A 175 5.39 8.37 13.35
C LYS A 175 4.76 8.49 11.97
N GLU A 176 5.45 9.17 11.06
CA GLU A 176 5.03 9.27 9.67
C GLU A 176 5.04 7.89 9.01
N SER A 177 3.98 7.59 8.25
CA SER A 177 3.91 6.38 7.42
C SER A 177 4.45 6.69 6.03
N GLY A 178 5.38 5.87 5.55
CA GLY A 178 5.80 5.91 4.15
C GLY A 178 4.68 5.45 3.22
N VAL A 179 4.64 5.96 1.99
CA VAL A 179 3.71 5.48 0.96
C VAL A 179 4.48 5.13 -0.29
N GLU A 180 4.37 3.88 -0.71
CA GLU A 180 4.83 3.38 -2.00
C GLU A 180 3.62 2.95 -2.84
N PHE A 181 3.80 2.77 -4.15
CA PHE A 181 2.74 2.29 -5.02
C PHE A 181 3.15 0.96 -5.65
N PHE A 182 2.32 -0.06 -5.44
CA PHE A 182 2.43 -1.31 -6.15
C PHE A 182 1.68 -1.22 -7.49
N ASP A 183 2.42 -1.37 -8.58
CA ASP A 183 1.85 -1.33 -9.92
C ASP A 183 1.36 -2.71 -10.35
N THR A 184 0.05 -2.83 -10.55
CA THR A 184 -0.58 -4.03 -11.11
C THR A 184 -0.70 -3.97 -12.64
N TYR A 185 -0.12 -2.96 -13.29
CA TYR A 185 -0.28 -2.58 -14.70
C TYR A 185 -1.70 -2.16 -15.12
N ASN A 186 -2.68 -2.30 -14.22
CA ASN A 186 -4.05 -1.85 -14.40
C ASN A 186 -4.37 -0.69 -13.45
N LYS A 187 -4.06 -0.89 -12.16
CA LYS A 187 -4.22 0.12 -11.11
C LYS A 187 -2.98 0.18 -10.23
N LEU A 188 -2.73 1.35 -9.69
CA LEU A 188 -1.75 1.54 -8.62
C LEU A 188 -2.44 1.27 -7.28
N ILE A 189 -1.86 0.41 -6.47
CA ILE A 189 -2.33 0.13 -5.12
C ILE A 189 -1.36 0.82 -4.14
N PRO A 190 -1.83 1.73 -3.27
CA PRO A 190 -0.96 2.31 -2.25
C PRO A 190 -0.53 1.23 -1.24
N CYS A 191 0.75 1.22 -0.93
CA CYS A 191 1.38 0.35 0.06
C CYS A 191 1.99 1.23 1.14
N TYR A 192 1.48 1.12 2.37
CA TYR A 192 1.91 1.91 3.50
C TYR A 192 3.05 1.21 4.24
N ASP A 193 4.15 1.92 4.49
CA ASP A 193 5.21 1.48 5.38
C ASP A 193 5.02 2.10 6.76
N ILE A 194 4.76 1.24 7.75
CA ILE A 194 4.41 1.61 9.12
C ILE A 194 5.54 1.14 10.04
N GLU A 195 5.83 1.93 11.07
CA GLU A 195 6.86 1.60 12.06
C GLU A 195 6.62 0.19 12.67
N PRO A 196 7.67 -0.66 12.76
CA PRO A 196 7.53 -2.04 13.23
C PRO A 196 6.85 -2.19 14.61
N VAL A 197 7.10 -1.29 15.55
CA VAL A 197 6.51 -1.33 16.91
C VAL A 197 5.01 -1.04 16.87
N GLU A 198 4.60 -0.07 16.06
CA GLU A 198 3.20 0.30 15.84
C GLU A 198 2.47 -0.83 15.11
N LYS A 199 3.11 -1.40 14.09
CA LYS A 199 2.60 -2.55 13.32
C LYS A 199 2.29 -3.78 14.17
N ILE A 200 3.14 -4.12 15.16
CA ILE A 200 2.86 -5.22 16.11
C ILE A 200 1.65 -4.91 16.99
N THR A 201 1.54 -3.65 17.44
CA THR A 201 0.42 -3.19 18.27
C THR A 201 -0.89 -3.25 17.50
N ASP A 202 -0.89 -2.77 16.25
CA ASP A 202 -2.06 -2.78 15.36
C ASP A 202 -2.46 -4.19 14.97
N ALA A 203 -1.49 -5.07 14.67
CA ALA A 203 -1.78 -6.47 14.37
C ALA A 203 -2.42 -7.18 15.57
N TYR A 204 -1.97 -6.90 16.80
CA TYR A 204 -2.62 -7.43 18.00
C TYR A 204 -4.04 -6.86 18.19
N LEU A 205 -4.21 -5.55 17.97
CA LEU A 205 -5.51 -4.89 18.09
C LEU A 205 -6.51 -5.42 17.06
N ASP A 206 -6.07 -5.64 15.81
CA ASP A 206 -6.82 -6.27 14.73
C ASP A 206 -7.38 -7.63 15.17
N GLN A 207 -6.49 -8.53 15.63
CA GLN A 207 -6.89 -9.86 16.12
C GLN A 207 -7.86 -9.78 17.30
N PHE A 208 -7.64 -8.84 18.22
CA PHE A 208 -8.51 -8.65 19.38
C PHE A 208 -9.91 -8.14 18.98
N LEU A 209 -9.98 -7.15 18.10
CA LEU A 209 -11.24 -6.55 17.66
C LEU A 209 -12.09 -7.55 16.88
N PHE A 210 -11.50 -8.31 15.95
CA PHE A 210 -12.22 -9.32 15.20
C PHE A 210 -12.72 -10.46 16.08
N PHE A 211 -11.90 -10.93 17.03
CA PHE A 211 -12.30 -11.96 17.98
C PHE A 211 -13.49 -11.52 18.86
N GLU A 212 -13.44 -10.31 19.42
CA GLU A 212 -14.54 -9.81 20.26
C GLU A 212 -15.78 -9.43 19.43
N ALA A 213 -15.60 -8.97 18.19
CA ALA A 213 -16.70 -8.67 17.28
C ALA A 213 -17.51 -9.92 16.90
N ASP A 214 -16.83 -11.02 16.54
CA ASP A 214 -17.49 -12.28 16.18
C ASP A 214 -18.17 -12.91 17.39
N LYS A 215 -17.48 -12.97 18.54
CA LYS A 215 -18.02 -13.49 19.81
C LYS A 215 -19.31 -12.79 20.24
N ARG A 216 -19.44 -11.50 19.92
CA ARG A 216 -20.63 -10.68 20.23
C ARG A 216 -21.65 -10.65 19.09
N GLY A 217 -21.36 -11.25 17.93
CA GLY A 217 -22.22 -11.21 16.76
C GLY A 217 -22.45 -9.77 16.25
N LEU A 218 -21.40 -8.94 16.30
CA LEU A 218 -21.44 -7.53 15.89
C LEU A 218 -21.81 -7.39 14.41
N PHE A 219 -21.18 -8.19 13.55
CA PHE A 219 -21.40 -8.16 12.12
C PHE A 219 -22.51 -9.14 11.70
N PRO A 220 -23.59 -8.67 11.04
CA PRO A 220 -24.58 -9.55 10.43
C PRO A 220 -24.00 -10.38 9.29
N ALA A 221 -24.63 -11.53 9.01
CA ALA A 221 -24.17 -12.50 8.01
C ALA A 221 -24.11 -11.95 6.55
N TRP A 222 -24.77 -10.83 6.26
CA TRP A 222 -24.72 -10.16 4.96
C TRP A 222 -23.49 -9.28 4.77
N ILE A 223 -22.73 -8.99 5.83
CA ILE A 223 -21.44 -8.31 5.73
C ILE A 223 -20.39 -9.32 5.29
N LYS A 224 -19.73 -9.05 4.17
CA LYS A 224 -18.83 -9.99 3.51
C LYS A 224 -17.54 -9.27 3.09
N PRO A 225 -16.38 -9.94 3.03
CA PRO A 225 -16.13 -11.39 3.21
C PRO A 225 -16.33 -11.87 4.65
N ALA A 226 -16.71 -13.15 4.82
CA ALA A 226 -16.89 -13.81 6.11
C ALA A 226 -16.15 -15.15 6.10
N ASP A 227 -15.58 -15.55 7.23
CA ASP A 227 -14.69 -16.72 7.35
C ASP A 227 -15.36 -18.06 7.00
N THR A 228 -16.69 -18.12 7.08
CA THR A 228 -17.49 -19.32 6.82
C THR A 228 -17.64 -19.65 5.34
N GLU A 229 -17.35 -18.72 4.42
CA GLU A 229 -17.60 -18.89 2.99
C GLU A 229 -16.35 -18.58 2.16
N TRP A 230 -16.01 -19.51 1.25
CA TRP A 230 -15.00 -19.25 0.23
C TRP A 230 -15.62 -18.50 -0.95
N HIS A 231 -14.95 -17.49 -1.51
CA HIS A 231 -15.52 -16.63 -2.56
C HIS A 231 -16.13 -17.37 -3.77
N ARG A 232 -15.64 -18.58 -4.09
CA ARG A 232 -16.15 -19.39 -5.21
C ARG A 232 -17.50 -20.06 -4.94
N SER A 233 -17.88 -20.30 -3.68
CA SER A 233 -19.19 -20.90 -3.35
C SER A 233 -20.37 -19.95 -3.58
N ARG A 234 -20.13 -18.64 -3.75
CA ARG A 234 -21.16 -17.67 -4.18
C ARG A 234 -21.51 -17.74 -5.65
N LEU A 235 -20.55 -18.04 -6.53
CA LEU A 235 -20.85 -18.20 -7.96
C LEU A 235 -21.74 -19.42 -8.22
N CYS A 236 -21.75 -20.40 -7.31
CA CYS A 236 -22.61 -21.57 -7.37
C CYS A 236 -23.94 -21.40 -6.60
N SER A 237 -24.08 -20.37 -5.75
CA SER A 237 -25.32 -20.03 -5.05
C SER A 237 -25.87 -18.73 -5.61
N GLY A 238 -26.17 -18.75 -6.91
CA GLY A 238 -27.05 -17.76 -7.52
C GLY A 238 -28.45 -17.89 -6.93
N PHE A 239 -28.81 -16.93 -6.08
CA PHE A 239 -30.17 -16.41 -6.02
C PHE A 239 -30.20 -15.11 -6.83
#